data_AF-A0A381VGB2-F1
#
_entry.id   AF-A0A381VGB2-F1
#
_cell.length_a   1.000
_cell.length_b   1.000
_cell.length_c   1.000
_cell.angle_alpha   90.00
_cell.angle_beta   90.00
_cell.angle_gamma   90.00
#
_symmetry.space_group_name_H-M   'P 1'
#
loop_
_entity.id
_entity.type
_entity.pdbx_description
1 polymer ?
#
loop_
_entity_poly.entity_id
_entity_poly.type
_entity_poly.pdbx_seq_one_letter_code
_entity_poly.pdbx_strand_id
1 'polypeptide(L)'
;MATVSRQKSDLLEQFNETRIRTLNLVQTLEKDDFVVQTASFTSPPKWHLGHVSWLFEIVMSKTSQNYEFYSEEFNEYLNSYYHQFGKPYDKDKRGLATRPTVDQVFEYFHIITNNVSNILQNEVLDAKTQQL
;
A
#
# COMPACT_ATOMS: atom_id res chain seq x y z
N MET A 1 9.38 17.11 23.03
CA MET A 1 8.27 16.12 23.06
C MET A 1 6.97 16.67 22.48
N ALA A 2 6.46 17.82 22.93
CA ALA A 2 5.21 18.41 22.40
C ALA A 2 5.21 18.68 20.88
N THR A 3 6.31 19.18 20.31
CA THR A 3 6.42 19.46 18.87
C THR A 3 6.36 18.19 18.00
N VAL A 4 6.97 17.10 18.45
CA VAL A 4 6.98 15.81 17.74
C VAL A 4 5.61 15.13 17.79
N SER A 5 4.93 15.22 18.93
CA SER A 5 3.56 14.73 19.08
C SER A 5 2.59 15.45 18.15
N ARG A 6 2.70 16.79 18.03
CA ARG A 6 1.89 17.57 17.09
C ARG A 6 2.17 17.20 15.64
N GLN A 7 3.44 17.08 15.24
CA GLN A 7 3.81 16.67 13.89
C GLN A 7 3.27 15.28 13.52
N LYS A 8 3.31 14.31 14.44
CA LYS A 8 2.74 12.99 14.22
C LYS A 8 1.21 13.03 14.04
N SER A 9 0.52 13.86 14.83
CA SER A 9 -0.93 14.07 14.67
C SER A 9 -1.27 14.66 13.30
N ASP A 10 -0.55 15.70 12.87
CA ASP A 10 -0.78 16.36 11.57
C ASP A 10 -0.51 15.39 10.41
N LEU A 11 0.52 14.54 10.52
CA LEU A 11 0.83 13.50 9.52
C LEU A 11 -0.23 12.40 9.48
N LEU A 12 -0.74 11.97 10.64
CA LEU A 12 -1.80 10.97 10.72
C LEU A 12 -3.09 11.47 10.06
N GLU A 13 -3.45 12.74 10.27
CA GLU A 13 -4.60 13.37 9.63
C GLU A 13 -4.43 13.38 8.10
N GLN A 14 -3.33 13.93 7.59
CA GLN A 14 -3.04 13.97 6.16
C GLN A 14 -2.99 12.57 5.52
N PHE A 15 -2.41 11.60 6.23
CA PHE A 15 -2.39 10.21 5.79
C PHE A 15 -3.81 9.68 5.63
N ASN A 16 -4.65 9.78 6.68
CA ASN A 16 -6.02 9.28 6.64
C ASN A 16 -6.86 9.97 5.56
N GLU A 17 -6.76 11.29 5.43
CA GLU A 17 -7.43 12.05 4.36
C GLU A 17 -7.03 11.55 2.96
N THR A 18 -5.74 11.30 2.75
CA THR A 18 -5.22 10.78 1.48
C THR A 18 -5.74 9.36 1.18
N ARG A 19 -5.81 8.50 2.19
CA ARG A 19 -6.36 7.13 2.05
C ARG A 19 -7.85 7.18 1.72
N ILE A 20 -8.64 8.03 2.40
CA ILE A 20 -10.07 8.25 2.10
C ILE A 20 -10.24 8.78 0.67
N ARG A 21 -9.44 9.77 0.26
CA ARG A 21 -9.48 10.31 -1.10
C ARG A 21 -9.25 9.23 -2.15
N THR A 22 -8.33 8.29 -1.89
CA THR A 22 -8.07 7.16 -2.79
C THR A 22 -9.31 6.26 -2.93
N LEU A 23 -10.00 5.95 -1.83
CA LEU A 23 -11.25 5.18 -1.88
C LEU A 23 -12.37 5.92 -2.64
N ASN A 24 -12.48 7.23 -2.45
CA ASN A 24 -13.47 8.06 -3.16
C ASN A 24 -13.27 8.06 -4.68
N LEU A 25 -12.03 7.91 -5.18
CA LEU A 25 -11.75 7.84 -6.61
C LEU A 25 -12.33 6.57 -7.27
N VAL A 26 -12.52 5.51 -6.50
CA VAL A 26 -12.92 4.19 -7.01
C VAL A 26 -14.31 3.76 -6.50
N GLN A 27 -15.00 4.62 -5.74
CA GLN A 27 -16.24 4.27 -5.04
C GLN A 27 -17.41 3.90 -5.95
N THR A 28 -17.40 4.35 -7.21
CA THR A 28 -18.47 4.10 -8.18
C THR A 28 -18.15 2.95 -9.14
N LEU A 29 -16.98 2.31 -8.98
CA LEU A 29 -16.55 1.23 -9.86
C LEU A 29 -17.16 -0.10 -9.42
N GLU A 30 -17.56 -0.91 -10.39
CA GLU A 30 -17.99 -2.29 -10.17
C GLU A 30 -16.79 -3.24 -10.23
N LYS A 31 -16.93 -4.47 -9.71
CA LYS A 31 -15.80 -5.42 -9.60
C LYS A 31 -15.07 -5.68 -10.92
N ASP A 32 -15.80 -5.68 -12.04
CA ASP A 32 -15.21 -5.91 -13.37
C ASP A 32 -14.32 -4.72 -13.83
N ASP A 33 -14.68 -3.49 -13.46
CA ASP A 33 -13.93 -2.28 -13.79
C ASP A 33 -12.54 -2.26 -13.13
N PHE A 34 -12.38 -2.97 -12.01
CA PHE A 34 -11.11 -3.05 -11.26
C PHE A 34 -10.04 -3.92 -11.93
N VAL A 35 -10.40 -4.74 -12.91
CA VAL A 35 -9.51 -5.77 -13.48
C VAL A 35 -8.96 -5.37 -14.85
N VAL A 36 -9.73 -4.61 -15.63
CA VAL A 36 -9.38 -4.34 -17.04
C VAL A 36 -8.16 -3.42 -17.15
N GLN A 37 -7.28 -3.74 -18.11
CA GLN A 37 -6.19 -2.88 -18.57
C GLN A 37 -6.43 -2.52 -20.04
N THR A 38 -6.83 -1.29 -20.30
CA THR A 38 -7.27 -0.86 -21.65
C THR A 38 -6.10 -0.48 -22.57
N ALA A 39 -4.94 -0.16 -22.00
CA ALA A 39 -3.70 0.09 -22.74
C ALA A 39 -2.46 -0.28 -21.91
N SER A 40 -1.34 -0.58 -22.57
CA SER A 40 -0.06 -0.94 -21.93
C SER A 40 0.46 0.11 -20.94
N PHE A 41 0.17 1.39 -21.18
CA PHE A 41 0.56 2.47 -20.27
C PHE A 41 -0.35 2.63 -19.05
N THR A 42 -1.53 2.00 -19.04
CA THR A 42 -2.49 2.02 -17.92
C THR A 42 -2.24 0.86 -16.95
N SER A 43 -2.84 0.91 -15.77
CA SER A 43 -2.91 -0.24 -14.86
C SER A 43 -4.32 -0.35 -14.27
N PRO A 44 -4.79 -1.57 -13.94
CA PRO A 44 -6.13 -1.75 -13.40
C PRO A 44 -6.30 -1.01 -12.05
N PRO A 45 -7.50 -0.51 -11.72
CA PRO A 45 -7.77 0.14 -10.44
C PRO A 45 -7.38 -0.73 -9.22
N LYS A 46 -7.56 -2.06 -9.27
CA LYS A 46 -7.12 -2.94 -8.17
C LYS A 46 -5.60 -2.93 -8.00
N TRP A 47 -4.86 -2.85 -9.09
CA TRP A 47 -3.41 -2.78 -9.04
C TRP A 47 -2.98 -1.46 -8.37
N HIS A 48 -3.63 -0.34 -8.68
CA HIS A 48 -3.33 0.94 -8.05
C HIS A 48 -3.60 0.94 -6.54
N LEU A 49 -4.76 0.45 -6.09
CA LEU A 49 -5.09 0.34 -4.65
C LEU A 49 -4.09 -0.54 -3.89
N GLY A 50 -3.74 -1.69 -4.47
CA GLY A 50 -2.73 -2.57 -3.90
C GLY A 50 -1.36 -1.90 -3.87
N HIS A 51 -0.92 -1.31 -4.99
CA HIS A 51 0.44 -0.79 -5.15
C HIS A 51 0.75 0.35 -4.17
N VAL A 52 -0.18 1.28 -3.96
CA VAL A 52 0.03 2.36 -2.98
C VAL A 52 0.13 1.82 -1.54
N SER A 53 -0.48 0.69 -1.25
CA SER A 53 -0.39 0.01 0.05
C SER A 53 0.92 -0.78 0.15
N TRP A 54 1.32 -1.45 -0.92
CA TRP A 54 2.61 -2.14 -1.02
C TRP A 54 3.81 -1.23 -0.79
N LEU A 55 3.77 0.02 -1.26
CA LEU A 55 4.83 0.98 -0.95
C LEU A 55 5.02 1.21 0.56
N PHE A 56 3.93 1.29 1.34
CA PHE A 56 4.03 1.40 2.80
C PHE A 56 4.52 0.12 3.45
N GLU A 57 4.06 -1.04 2.97
CA GLU A 57 4.55 -2.35 3.42
C GLU A 57 6.06 -2.48 3.23
N ILE A 58 6.57 -2.04 2.07
CA ILE A 58 8.00 -2.01 1.79
C ILE A 58 8.75 -1.11 2.77
N VAL A 59 8.23 0.09 3.08
CA VAL A 59 8.85 0.98 4.07
C VAL A 59 8.87 0.32 5.45
N MET A 60 7.74 -0.26 5.90
CA MET A 60 7.66 -0.97 7.17
C MET A 60 8.62 -2.16 7.24
N SER A 61 8.82 -2.89 6.13
CA SER A 61 9.77 -4.00 6.06
C SER A 61 11.24 -3.58 6.28
N LYS A 62 11.58 -2.31 6.02
CA LYS A 62 12.92 -1.77 6.22
C LYS A 62 13.11 -1.22 7.63
N THR A 63 12.06 -0.74 8.26
CA THR A 63 12.12 -0.15 9.61
C THR A 63 11.92 -1.19 10.71
N SER A 64 11.13 -2.24 10.47
CA SER A 64 10.80 -3.27 11.45
C SER A 64 11.72 -4.50 11.34
N GLN A 65 12.26 -4.99 12.45
CA GLN A 65 13.27 -6.05 12.45
C GLN A 65 12.75 -7.44 12.05
N ASN A 66 11.48 -7.73 12.33
CA ASN A 66 10.83 -9.02 12.04
C ASN A 66 9.54 -8.81 11.27
N TYR A 67 9.57 -7.95 10.24
CA TYR A 67 8.38 -7.69 9.44
C TYR A 67 8.05 -8.90 8.57
N GLU A 68 6.83 -9.42 8.71
CA GLU A 68 6.28 -10.43 7.82
C GLU A 68 5.42 -9.74 6.76
N PHE A 69 5.74 -9.98 5.49
CA PHE A 69 4.91 -9.50 4.38
C PHE A 69 3.54 -10.17 4.43
N TYR A 70 2.49 -9.41 4.11
CA TYR A 70 1.12 -9.88 4.08
C TYR A 70 0.94 -11.08 3.16
N SER A 71 1.56 -11.06 1.96
CA SER A 71 1.54 -12.16 1.02
C SER A 71 2.65 -12.02 -0.03
N GLU A 72 3.33 -13.13 -0.32
CA GLU A 72 4.33 -13.20 -1.39
C GLU A 72 3.69 -12.91 -2.77
N GLU A 73 2.49 -13.43 -3.03
CA GLU A 73 1.72 -13.18 -4.26
C GLU A 73 1.45 -11.67 -4.46
N PHE A 74 1.09 -10.97 -3.37
CA PHE A 74 0.88 -9.53 -3.41
C PHE A 74 2.18 -8.78 -3.69
N ASN A 75 3.28 -9.17 -3.02
CA ASN A 75 4.57 -8.55 -3.23
C ASN A 75 5.04 -8.67 -4.70
N GLU A 76 4.86 -9.84 -5.31
CA GLU A 76 5.21 -10.05 -6.72
C GLU A 76 4.33 -9.24 -7.67
N TYR A 77 3.00 -9.27 -7.48
CA TYR A 77 2.06 -8.59 -8.36
C TYR A 77 2.14 -7.06 -8.28
N LEU A 78 2.38 -6.52 -7.08
CA LEU A 78 2.36 -5.09 -6.81
C LEU A 78 3.73 -4.42 -6.97
N ASN A 79 4.81 -5.19 -7.09
CA ASN A 79 6.12 -4.66 -7.40
C ASN A 79 6.16 -4.03 -8.80
N SER A 80 6.29 -2.70 -8.84
CA SER A 80 6.24 -1.93 -10.09
C SER A 80 7.47 -2.11 -10.96
N TYR A 81 8.68 -2.05 -10.37
CA TYR A 81 9.97 -2.10 -11.06
C TYR A 81 11.17 -2.22 -10.09
N TYR A 82 10.95 -2.54 -8.82
CA TYR A 82 12.00 -2.60 -7.80
C TYR A 82 12.64 -3.99 -7.75
N HIS A 83 13.72 -4.18 -8.49
CA HIS A 83 14.46 -5.45 -8.53
C HIS A 83 14.97 -5.94 -7.17
N GLN A 84 15.19 -5.04 -6.21
CA GLN A 84 15.58 -5.40 -4.84
C GLN A 84 14.49 -6.14 -4.06
N PHE A 85 13.23 -6.11 -4.54
CA PHE A 85 12.07 -6.76 -3.92
C PHE A 85 11.52 -7.91 -4.77
N GLY A 86 12.35 -8.48 -5.65
CA GLY A 86 12.01 -9.60 -6.53
C GLY A 86 11.90 -9.22 -8.00
N LYS A 87 11.45 -10.17 -8.82
CA LYS A 87 11.22 -9.96 -10.25
C LYS A 87 9.90 -9.18 -10.44
N PRO A 88 9.92 -7.98 -11.04
CA PRO A 88 8.69 -7.21 -11.25
C PRO A 88 7.69 -7.96 -12.15
N TYR A 89 6.40 -7.82 -11.84
CA TYR A 89 5.35 -8.32 -12.70
C TYR A 89 5.32 -7.52 -14.02
N ASP A 90 5.09 -8.22 -15.12
CA ASP A 90 5.04 -7.61 -16.45
C ASP A 90 3.92 -6.57 -16.52
N LYS A 91 4.30 -5.30 -16.74
CA LYS A 91 3.38 -4.16 -16.72
C LYS A 91 2.23 -4.35 -17.72
N ASP A 92 2.53 -4.93 -18.88
CA ASP A 92 1.54 -5.09 -19.95
C ASP A 92 0.52 -6.21 -19.65
N LYS A 93 0.78 -7.00 -18.60
CA LYS A 93 -0.05 -8.14 -18.20
C LYS A 93 -0.83 -7.90 -16.92
N ARG A 94 -0.76 -6.72 -16.30
CA ARG A 94 -1.41 -6.46 -14.99
C ARG A 94 -2.92 -6.71 -15.01
N GLY A 95 -3.57 -6.48 -16.15
CA GLY A 95 -5.00 -6.76 -16.36
C GLY A 95 -5.34 -8.23 -16.64
N LEU A 96 -4.35 -9.11 -16.82
CA LEU A 96 -4.57 -10.56 -16.96
C LEU A 96 -4.63 -11.27 -15.61
N ALA A 97 -4.19 -10.61 -14.54
CA ALA A 97 -4.15 -11.18 -13.20
C ALA A 97 -5.55 -11.16 -12.56
N THR A 98 -6.19 -12.32 -12.48
CA THR A 98 -7.48 -12.50 -11.81
C THR A 98 -7.36 -12.53 -10.28
N ARG A 99 -6.14 -12.77 -9.77
CA ARG A 99 -5.79 -12.70 -8.35
C ARG A 99 -4.65 -11.70 -8.12
N PRO A 100 -4.58 -11.06 -6.94
CA PRO A 100 -5.61 -11.06 -5.89
C PRO A 100 -6.94 -10.47 -6.35
N THR A 101 -8.03 -10.91 -5.70
CA THR A 101 -9.39 -10.40 -5.98
C THR A 101 -9.53 -8.96 -5.53
N VAL A 102 -10.55 -8.26 -6.04
CA VAL A 102 -10.87 -6.90 -5.62
C VAL A 102 -11.04 -6.82 -4.11
N ASP A 103 -11.84 -7.72 -3.53
CA ASP A 103 -12.12 -7.74 -2.08
C ASP A 103 -10.83 -7.93 -1.25
N GLN A 104 -9.94 -8.84 -1.67
CA GLN A 104 -8.64 -9.05 -1.01
C GLN A 104 -7.73 -7.81 -1.11
N VAL A 105 -7.78 -7.06 -2.22
CA VAL A 105 -7.03 -5.81 -2.37
C VAL A 105 -7.56 -4.72 -1.44
N PHE A 106 -8.88 -4.62 -1.27
CA PHE A 106 -9.47 -3.69 -0.29
C PHE A 106 -9.11 -4.08 1.14
N GLU A 107 -9.17 -5.37 1.48
CA GLU A 107 -8.73 -5.88 2.79
C GLU A 107 -7.27 -5.50 3.06
N TYR A 108 -6.37 -5.78 2.11
CA TYR A 108 -4.98 -5.39 2.19
C TYR A 108 -4.79 -3.87 2.33
N PHE A 109 -5.54 -3.07 1.58
CA PHE A 109 -5.53 -1.61 1.69
C PHE A 109 -5.88 -1.16 3.11
N HIS A 110 -6.89 -1.75 3.74
CA HIS A 110 -7.30 -1.42 5.10
C HIS A 110 -6.28 -1.88 6.15
N ILE A 111 -5.74 -3.09 6.02
CA ILE A 111 -4.70 -3.63 6.91
C ILE A 111 -3.48 -2.71 6.92
N ILE A 112 -2.96 -2.37 5.75
CA ILE A 112 -1.79 -1.48 5.64
C ILE A 112 -2.10 -0.09 6.16
N THR A 113 -3.31 0.44 5.89
CA THR A 113 -3.73 1.74 6.44
C THR A 113 -3.69 1.72 7.96
N ASN A 114 -4.28 0.70 8.58
CA ASN A 114 -4.30 0.56 10.04
C ASN A 114 -2.89 0.44 10.62
N ASN A 115 -2.01 -0.34 9.98
CA ASN A 115 -0.63 -0.50 10.43
C ASN A 115 0.13 0.83 10.44
N VAL A 116 0.03 1.61 9.36
CA VAL A 116 0.67 2.94 9.27
C VAL A 116 0.06 3.90 10.28
N SER A 117 -1.27 3.93 10.41
CA SER A 117 -1.94 4.78 11.40
C SER A 117 -1.50 4.45 12.83
N ASN A 118 -1.37 3.17 13.16
CA ASN A 118 -0.86 2.73 14.47
C ASN A 118 0.58 3.21 14.71
N ILE A 119 1.45 3.13 13.70
CA ILE A 119 2.84 3.63 13.79
C ILE A 119 2.86 5.14 14.05
N LEU A 120 2.00 5.91 13.37
CA LEU A 120 1.92 7.36 13.53
C LEU A 120 1.30 7.77 14.88
N GLN A 121 0.38 6.97 15.42
CA GLN A 121 -0.22 7.18 16.75
C GLN A 121 0.73 6.83 17.90
N ASN A 122 1.60 5.84 17.72
CA ASN A 122 2.52 5.40 18.75
C ASN A 122 3.57 6.48 19.07
N GLU A 123 3.74 6.80 20.35
CA GLU A 123 4.71 7.81 20.79
C GLU A 123 6.16 7.33 20.62
N VAL A 124 6.39 6.04 20.83
CA VAL A 124 7.71 5.40 20.77
C VAL A 124 7.97 4.86 19.37
N LEU A 125 8.91 5.47 18.65
CA LEU A 125 9.49 4.88 17.45
C LEU A 125 10.43 3.76 17.89
N ASP A 126 10.42 2.63 17.19
CA ASP A 126 11.40 1.57 17.44
C ASP A 126 12.85 2.12 17.30
N ALA A 127 13.81 1.47 17.95
CA ALA A 127 15.19 1.94 18.01
C ALA A 127 15.87 2.03 16.64
N LYS A 128 15.38 1.34 15.62
CA LYS A 128 15.87 1.37 14.24
C LYS A 128 15.31 2.56 13.48
N THR A 129 14.04 2.88 13.68
CA THR A 129 13.36 4.07 13.13
C THR A 129 13.93 5.37 13.71
N GLN A 130 14.52 5.33 14.91
CA GLN A 130 15.25 6.48 15.48
C GLN A 130 16.62 6.73 14.83
N GLN A 131 17.17 5.77 14.08
CA GLN A 131 18.51 5.84 13.47
C GLN A 131 18.51 6.12 11.96
N LEU A 132 17.33 6.24 11.34
CA LEU A 132 17.14 6.66 9.95
C LEU A 132 16.96 8.18 9.86
#